data_AF-A0A2S9V8Y4-F1
#
_entry.id   AF-A0A2S9V8Y4-F1
#
_cell.length_a   1.000
_cell.length_b   1.000
_cell.length_c   1.000
_cell.angle_alpha   90.00
_cell.angle_beta   90.00
_cell.angle_gamma   90.00
#
_symmetry.space_group_name_H-M   'P 1'
#
loop_
_entity.id
_entity.type
_entity.pdbx_description
1 polymer ?
#
loop_
_entity_poly.entity_id
_entity_poly.type
_entity_poly.pdbx_seq_one_letter_code
_entity_poly.pdbx_strand_id
1 'polypeptide(L)'
;RGKISEKESPIIKGAKAVYRPVLTGALRFRWLVVVAASALVVGSLWMGSKLGSEFIPQLNEGDILVQAIRIPGTGVEQAVEMQKTLEAKLMQYEQVQTVFGRTGTGEVATDPMPPNITDTFVILKPREQWPDPSMTKAELVETFEEDLFTLPGNNYEFTQPIQMRFNELISGVRADLGIKLFGDDLDTLFASASDILSVISTIEGADDARLEQVEGIPIFTVTPKPNQLARFGLDIADLQLWLNAAT
;
A
#
# COMPACT_ATOMS: atom_id res chain seq x y z
N ARG A 1 -45.95 -55.72 -11.27
CA ARG A 1 -45.32 -54.60 -12.04
C ARG A 1 -46.24 -53.39 -11.95
N GLY A 2 -45.99 -52.45 -11.03
CA GLY A 2 -46.79 -51.23 -10.93
C GLY A 2 -46.38 -50.23 -12.01
N LYS A 3 -47.34 -49.67 -12.75
CA LYS A 3 -47.10 -48.58 -13.69
C LYS A 3 -46.81 -47.30 -12.89
N ILE A 4 -45.54 -46.91 -12.84
CA ILE A 4 -45.14 -45.58 -12.36
C ILE A 4 -45.59 -44.58 -13.43
N SER A 5 -46.65 -43.84 -13.14
CA SER A 5 -47.09 -42.72 -13.96
C SER A 5 -46.38 -41.48 -13.45
N GLU A 6 -45.43 -40.97 -14.23
CA GLU A 6 -44.77 -39.70 -13.95
C GLU A 6 -45.81 -38.57 -14.10
N LYS A 7 -46.26 -38.01 -12.98
CA LYS A 7 -47.13 -36.82 -13.00
C LYS A 7 -46.23 -35.60 -13.03
N GLU A 8 -46.29 -34.86 -14.13
CA GLU A 8 -45.56 -33.59 -14.23
C GLU A 8 -45.97 -32.62 -13.11
N SER A 9 -44.96 -32.12 -12.41
CA SER A 9 -45.10 -31.13 -11.35
C SER A 9 -45.84 -29.87 -11.88
N PRO A 10 -46.73 -29.26 -11.08
CA PRO A 10 -47.42 -28.03 -11.47
C PRO A 10 -46.47 -26.88 -11.86
N ILE A 11 -45.26 -26.85 -11.29
CA ILE A 11 -44.20 -25.90 -11.65
C ILE A 11 -43.78 -26.09 -13.11
N ILE A 12 -43.60 -27.35 -13.54
CA ILE A 12 -43.21 -27.69 -14.91
C ILE A 12 -44.33 -27.33 -15.89
N LYS A 13 -45.59 -27.56 -15.51
CA LYS A 13 -46.74 -27.17 -16.35
C LYS A 13 -46.84 -25.66 -16.53
N GLY A 14 -46.65 -24.89 -15.45
CA GLY A 14 -46.61 -23.43 -15.49
C GLY A 14 -45.46 -22.91 -16.38
N ALA A 15 -44.26 -23.45 -16.19
CA ALA A 15 -43.09 -23.08 -17.01
C ALA A 15 -43.31 -23.37 -18.50
N LYS A 16 -43.88 -24.53 -18.85
CA LYS A 16 -44.21 -24.89 -20.24
C LYS A 16 -45.28 -23.98 -20.86
N ALA A 17 -46.28 -23.59 -20.07
CA ALA A 17 -47.35 -22.69 -20.52
C ALA A 17 -46.82 -21.30 -20.89
N VAL A 18 -45.79 -20.81 -20.20
CA VAL A 18 -45.11 -19.54 -20.53
C VAL A 18 -44.07 -19.71 -21.63
N TYR A 19 -43.30 -20.80 -21.60
CA TYR A 19 -42.23 -21.06 -22.58
C TYR A 19 -42.77 -21.21 -24.01
N ARG A 20 -43.88 -21.95 -24.19
CA ARG A 20 -44.42 -22.27 -25.52
C ARG A 20 -44.80 -21.03 -26.35
N PRO A 21 -45.54 -20.02 -25.83
CA PRO A 21 -45.82 -18.79 -26.58
C PRO A 21 -44.57 -17.94 -26.81
N VAL A 22 -43.66 -17.86 -25.84
CA VAL A 22 -42.38 -17.11 -25.98
C VAL A 22 -41.52 -17.72 -27.09
N LEU A 23 -41.38 -19.03 -27.14
CA LEU A 23 -40.65 -19.74 -28.19
C LEU A 23 -41.28 -19.51 -29.57
N THR A 24 -42.61 -19.60 -29.66
CA THR A 24 -43.31 -19.41 -30.93
C THR A 24 -43.15 -17.96 -31.43
N GLY A 25 -43.18 -16.99 -30.52
CA GLY A 25 -42.87 -15.58 -30.80
C GLY A 25 -41.43 -15.37 -31.27
N ALA A 26 -40.45 -15.97 -30.58
CA ALA A 26 -39.04 -15.90 -30.94
C ALA A 26 -38.77 -16.48 -32.35
N LEU A 27 -39.41 -17.60 -32.70
CA LEU A 27 -39.29 -18.22 -34.03
C LEU A 27 -39.93 -17.36 -35.14
N ARG A 28 -41.03 -16.66 -34.84
CA ARG A 28 -41.69 -15.75 -35.79
C ARG A 28 -40.84 -14.51 -36.07
N PHE A 29 -40.21 -13.94 -35.04
CA PHE A 29 -39.36 -12.75 -35.13
C PHE A 29 -37.86 -13.07 -35.10
N ARG A 30 -37.45 -14.17 -35.75
CA ARG A 30 -36.08 -14.73 -35.66
C ARG A 30 -34.96 -13.71 -35.91
N TRP A 31 -35.14 -12.78 -36.86
CA TRP A 31 -34.14 -11.77 -37.17
C TRP A 31 -34.01 -10.72 -36.07
N LEU A 32 -35.12 -10.35 -35.41
CA LEU A 32 -35.10 -9.44 -34.26
C LEU A 32 -34.35 -10.08 -33.09
N VAL A 33 -34.57 -11.38 -32.85
CA VAL A 33 -33.86 -12.14 -31.82
C VAL A 33 -32.35 -12.20 -32.11
N VAL A 34 -31.96 -12.47 -33.35
CA VAL A 34 -30.54 -12.49 -33.77
C VAL A 34 -29.91 -11.11 -33.59
N VAL A 35 -30.56 -10.04 -34.05
CA VAL A 35 -30.06 -8.66 -33.89
C VAL A 35 -29.92 -8.28 -32.41
N ALA A 36 -30.91 -8.61 -31.58
CA ALA A 36 -30.86 -8.35 -30.14
C ALA A 36 -29.73 -9.13 -29.46
N ALA A 37 -29.55 -10.41 -29.80
CA ALA A 37 -28.46 -11.23 -29.28
C ALA A 37 -27.08 -10.70 -29.70
N SER A 38 -26.91 -10.33 -30.98
CA SER A 38 -25.68 -9.72 -31.47
C SER A 38 -25.40 -8.37 -30.82
N ALA A 39 -26.43 -7.54 -30.61
CA ALA A 39 -26.30 -6.27 -29.92
C ALA A 39 -25.87 -6.44 -28.46
N LEU A 40 -26.41 -7.47 -27.77
CA LEU A 40 -25.97 -7.82 -26.41
C LEU A 40 -24.49 -8.25 -26.40
N VAL A 41 -24.07 -9.09 -27.34
CA VAL A 41 -22.66 -9.52 -27.44
C VAL A 41 -21.73 -8.33 -27.69
N VAL A 42 -22.06 -7.47 -28.64
CA VAL A 42 -21.27 -6.26 -28.94
C VAL A 42 -21.27 -5.30 -27.76
N GLY A 43 -22.42 -5.12 -27.09
CA GLY A 43 -22.53 -4.32 -25.87
C GLY A 43 -21.66 -4.85 -24.74
N SER A 44 -21.68 -6.17 -24.50
CA SER A 44 -20.82 -6.81 -23.50
C SER A 44 -19.33 -6.68 -23.82
N LEU A 45 -18.94 -6.82 -25.09
CA LEU A 45 -17.55 -6.60 -25.52
C LEU A 45 -17.10 -5.14 -25.30
N TRP A 46 -17.97 -4.19 -25.62
CA TRP A 46 -17.69 -2.77 -25.40
C TRP A 46 -17.57 -2.42 -23.91
N MET A 47 -18.48 -2.92 -23.07
CA MET A 47 -18.39 -2.75 -21.61
C MET A 47 -17.13 -3.44 -21.05
N GLY A 48 -16.81 -4.64 -21.55
CA GLY A 48 -15.60 -5.36 -21.17
C GLY A 48 -14.32 -4.61 -21.50
N SER A 49 -14.26 -3.90 -22.64
CA SER A 49 -13.10 -3.07 -23.01
C SER A 49 -12.90 -1.83 -22.13
N LYS A 50 -13.91 -1.44 -21.35
CA LYS A 50 -13.84 -0.31 -20.41
C LYS A 50 -13.56 -0.75 -18.97
N LEU A 51 -13.54 -2.05 -18.71
CA LEU A 51 -13.27 -2.56 -17.37
C LEU A 51 -11.78 -2.41 -17.07
N GLY A 52 -11.45 -1.86 -15.90
CA GLY A 52 -10.09 -1.86 -15.39
C GLY A 52 -9.59 -3.27 -15.14
N SER A 53 -8.26 -3.43 -15.09
CA SER A 53 -7.60 -4.67 -14.71
C SER A 53 -6.78 -4.41 -13.46
N GLU A 54 -6.96 -5.25 -12.45
CA GLU A 54 -6.15 -5.31 -11.25
C GLU A 54 -5.52 -6.71 -11.13
N PHE A 55 -4.34 -6.83 -10.51
CA PHE A 55 -3.66 -8.12 -10.37
C PHE A 55 -4.36 -9.01 -9.31
N ILE A 56 -4.63 -8.44 -8.15
CA ILE A 56 -5.36 -9.06 -7.03
C ILE A 56 -6.24 -7.96 -6.43
N PRO A 57 -7.54 -8.21 -6.14
CA PRO A 57 -8.38 -7.21 -5.48
C PRO A 57 -7.80 -6.89 -4.11
N GLN A 58 -7.88 -5.62 -3.70
CA GLN A 58 -7.46 -5.24 -2.34
C GLN A 58 -8.32 -5.98 -1.31
N LEU A 59 -7.70 -6.85 -0.53
CA LEU A 59 -8.37 -7.50 0.59
C LEU A 59 -8.58 -6.46 1.69
N ASN A 60 -9.80 -6.32 2.20
CA ASN A 60 -10.01 -5.51 3.39
C ASN A 60 -9.60 -6.32 4.64
N GLU A 61 -8.47 -5.97 5.23
CA GLU A 61 -7.93 -6.60 6.44
C GLU A 61 -8.57 -6.09 7.73
N GLY A 62 -9.41 -5.05 7.65
CA GLY A 62 -9.98 -4.37 8.81
C GLY A 62 -9.07 -3.23 9.31
N ASP A 63 -7.80 -3.51 9.55
CA ASP A 63 -6.85 -2.55 10.12
C ASP A 63 -6.12 -1.70 9.07
N ILE A 64 -5.54 -0.59 9.51
CA ILE A 64 -4.76 0.33 8.67
C ILE A 64 -3.31 0.31 9.14
N LEU A 65 -2.38 0.30 8.20
CA LEU A 65 -0.98 0.57 8.45
C LEU A 65 -0.63 1.96 7.89
N VAL A 66 -0.07 2.81 8.74
CA VAL A 66 0.47 4.11 8.36
C VAL A 66 1.98 4.08 8.54
N GLN A 67 2.73 4.06 7.45
CA GLN A 67 4.18 4.15 7.51
C GLN A 67 4.61 5.62 7.54
N ALA A 68 5.27 6.02 8.63
CA ALA A 68 5.82 7.37 8.78
C ALA A 68 7.29 7.38 8.36
N ILE A 69 7.60 8.13 7.30
CA ILE A 69 8.93 8.26 6.71
C ILE A 69 9.47 9.65 7.03
N ARG A 70 10.58 9.71 7.76
CA ARG A 70 11.24 10.96 8.17
C ARG A 70 12.51 11.18 7.38
N ILE A 71 13.02 12.41 7.43
CA ILE A 71 14.27 12.81 6.78
C ILE A 71 15.41 11.86 7.23
N PRO A 72 16.22 11.31 6.30
CA PRO A 72 17.39 10.52 6.65
C PRO A 72 18.31 11.25 7.63
N GLY A 73 18.84 10.53 8.61
CA GLY A 73 19.64 11.12 9.70
C GLY A 73 18.83 11.61 10.90
N THR A 74 17.49 11.50 10.87
CA THR A 74 16.67 11.70 12.07
C THR A 74 17.06 10.66 13.14
N GLY A 75 17.46 11.13 14.32
CA GLY A 75 17.84 10.27 15.45
C GLY A 75 16.65 9.45 15.95
N VAL A 76 16.92 8.29 16.55
CA VAL A 76 15.88 7.37 17.05
C VAL A 76 15.00 8.05 18.10
N GLU A 77 15.59 8.84 19.00
CA GLU A 77 14.87 9.54 20.06
C GLU A 77 13.88 10.56 19.48
N GLN A 78 14.31 11.33 18.48
CA GLN A 78 13.47 12.29 17.78
C GLN A 78 12.36 11.59 16.99
N ALA A 79 12.69 10.48 16.31
CA ALA A 79 11.72 9.68 15.58
C ALA A 79 10.63 9.15 16.53
N VAL A 80 11.00 8.66 17.72
CA VAL A 80 10.07 8.20 18.75
C VAL A 80 9.22 9.35 19.31
N GLU A 81 9.78 10.54 19.51
CA GLU A 81 9.01 11.71 19.95
C GLU A 81 7.95 12.11 18.91
N MET A 82 8.36 12.22 17.64
CA MET A 82 7.45 12.51 16.53
C MET A 82 6.37 11.43 16.39
N GLN A 83 6.76 10.15 16.59
CA GLN A 83 5.83 9.03 16.57
C GLN A 83 4.77 9.15 17.66
N LYS A 84 5.13 9.53 18.90
CA LYS A 84 4.14 9.71 19.98
C LYS A 84 3.10 10.78 19.63
N THR A 85 3.51 11.86 18.95
CA THR A 85 2.57 12.89 18.47
C THR A 85 1.61 12.32 17.43
N LEU A 86 2.12 11.53 16.48
CA LEU A 86 1.31 10.84 15.48
C LEU A 86 0.30 9.88 16.12
N GLU A 87 0.75 9.01 17.02
CA GLU A 87 -0.10 8.04 17.71
C GLU A 87 -1.18 8.74 18.54
N ALA A 88 -0.83 9.83 19.25
CA ALA A 88 -1.79 10.61 20.01
C ALA A 88 -2.85 11.26 19.12
N LYS A 89 -2.50 11.69 17.91
CA LYS A 89 -3.44 12.25 16.94
C LYS A 89 -4.39 11.17 16.40
N LEU A 90 -3.86 10.02 16.01
CA LEU A 90 -4.67 8.88 15.54
C LEU A 90 -5.60 8.30 16.63
N MET A 91 -5.18 8.33 17.89
CA MET A 91 -6.02 7.90 19.02
C MET A 91 -7.21 8.85 19.32
N GLN A 92 -7.29 10.03 18.69
CA GLN A 92 -8.43 10.95 18.87
C GLN A 92 -9.67 10.51 18.08
N TYR A 93 -9.51 9.68 17.05
CA TYR A 93 -10.63 9.20 16.24
C TYR A 93 -11.39 8.09 16.97
N GLU A 94 -12.70 8.24 17.06
CA GLU A 94 -13.56 7.28 17.77
C GLU A 94 -13.60 5.90 17.10
N GLN A 95 -13.27 5.81 15.81
CA GLN A 95 -13.16 4.58 15.03
C GLN A 95 -11.94 3.74 15.45
N VAL A 96 -10.92 4.36 16.04
CA VAL A 96 -9.64 3.71 16.37
C VAL A 96 -9.74 3.05 17.75
N GLN A 97 -9.32 1.79 17.82
CA GLN A 97 -9.26 1.02 19.07
C GLN A 97 -7.89 1.21 19.74
N THR A 98 -6.82 0.98 18.99
CA THR A 98 -5.44 1.00 19.49
C THR A 98 -4.51 1.43 18.37
N VAL A 99 -3.48 2.19 18.72
CA VAL A 99 -2.37 2.52 17.80
C VAL A 99 -1.06 2.13 18.45
N PHE A 100 -0.14 1.55 17.68
CA PHE A 100 1.23 1.32 18.11
C PHE A 100 2.21 1.45 16.95
N GLY A 101 3.35 2.09 17.21
CA GLY A 101 4.45 2.24 16.27
C GLY A 101 5.61 1.26 16.52
N ARG A 102 6.20 0.77 15.44
CA ARG A 102 7.46 0.02 15.42
C ARG A 102 8.50 0.84 14.67
N THR A 103 9.41 1.50 15.39
CA THR A 103 10.43 2.38 14.81
C THR A 103 11.75 1.64 14.64
N GLY A 104 12.36 1.74 13.45
CA GLY A 104 13.61 1.06 13.12
C GLY A 104 13.55 -0.47 13.18
N THR A 105 14.73 -1.08 13.27
CA THR A 105 14.92 -2.55 13.27
C THR A 105 14.76 -3.12 14.68
N GLY A 106 14.03 -4.23 14.81
CA GLY A 106 13.93 -4.98 16.07
C GLY A 106 15.20 -5.78 16.39
N GLU A 107 15.37 -6.21 17.64
CA GLU A 107 16.54 -7.01 18.07
C GLU A 107 16.72 -8.29 17.23
N VAL A 108 15.60 -8.90 16.82
CA VAL A 108 15.59 -9.97 15.82
C VAL A 108 15.44 -9.31 14.44
N ALA A 109 16.58 -9.11 13.76
CA ALA A 109 16.72 -8.44 12.47
C ALA A 109 16.09 -9.22 11.29
N THR A 110 14.78 -9.47 11.37
CA THR A 110 13.95 -10.06 10.32
C THR A 110 13.53 -9.04 9.26
N ASP A 111 13.81 -7.75 9.51
CA ASP A 111 13.43 -6.61 8.69
C ASP A 111 14.43 -5.47 8.91
N PRO A 112 15.26 -5.11 7.91
CA PRO A 112 16.28 -4.08 8.05
C PRO A 112 15.67 -2.68 7.85
N MET A 113 14.84 -2.24 8.80
CA MET A 113 14.22 -0.92 8.76
C MET A 113 15.11 0.14 9.41
N PRO A 114 15.42 1.27 8.73
CA PRO A 114 16.25 2.32 9.28
C PRO A 114 15.49 3.12 10.37
N PRO A 115 16.20 3.83 11.26
CA PRO A 115 15.61 4.50 12.42
C PRO A 115 14.68 5.67 12.08
N ASN A 116 14.77 6.21 10.86
CA ASN A 116 13.91 7.29 10.39
C ASN A 116 12.53 6.81 9.89
N ILE A 117 12.30 5.49 9.80
CA ILE A 117 11.02 4.92 9.36
C ILE A 117 10.33 4.25 10.55
N THR A 118 9.01 4.46 10.64
CA THR A 118 8.15 3.83 11.63
C THR A 118 6.91 3.22 10.98
N ASP A 119 6.69 1.93 11.21
CA ASP A 119 5.43 1.28 10.88
C ASP A 119 4.42 1.53 11.99
N THR A 120 3.32 2.22 11.70
CA THR A 120 2.26 2.51 12.66
C THR A 120 1.05 1.63 12.37
N PHE A 121 0.72 0.75 13.31
CA PHE A 121 -0.45 -0.11 13.21
C PHE A 121 -1.64 0.58 13.88
N VAL A 122 -2.68 0.82 13.11
CA VAL A 122 -3.93 1.44 13.55
C VAL A 122 -5.01 0.37 13.54
N ILE A 123 -5.29 -0.16 14.73
CA ILE A 123 -6.30 -1.20 14.94
C ILE A 123 -7.67 -0.52 15.05
N LEU A 124 -8.58 -0.87 14.16
CA LEU A 124 -9.91 -0.26 14.11
C LEU A 124 -10.90 -1.03 14.97
N LYS A 125 -11.87 -0.33 15.54
CA LYS A 125 -13.00 -0.96 16.22
C LYS A 125 -13.86 -1.74 15.21
N PRO A 126 -14.60 -2.76 15.67
CA PRO A 126 -15.64 -3.39 14.86
C PRO A 126 -16.60 -2.33 14.29
N ARG A 127 -17.03 -2.55 13.06
CA ARG A 127 -17.78 -1.56 12.28
C ARG A 127 -19.06 -1.08 12.95
N GLU A 128 -19.68 -1.95 13.74
CA GLU A 128 -20.91 -1.67 14.50
C GLU A 128 -20.70 -0.65 15.64
N GLN A 129 -19.44 -0.42 16.04
CA GLN A 129 -19.08 0.51 17.10
C GLN A 129 -18.63 1.89 16.57
N TRP A 130 -18.67 2.08 15.24
CA TRP A 130 -18.32 3.35 14.64
C TRP A 130 -19.43 4.38 14.90
N PRO A 131 -19.09 5.66 15.09
CA PRO A 131 -20.09 6.72 15.23
C PRO A 131 -21.03 6.78 14.03
N ASP A 132 -20.46 6.57 12.84
CA ASP A 132 -21.18 6.35 11.59
C ASP A 132 -20.75 5.02 10.95
N PRO A 133 -21.59 3.96 11.03
CA PRO A 133 -21.31 2.68 10.39
C PRO A 133 -21.31 2.72 8.85
N SER A 134 -21.83 3.79 8.24
CA SER A 134 -21.88 3.93 6.78
C SER A 134 -20.58 4.47 6.17
N MET A 135 -19.81 5.27 6.92
CA MET A 135 -18.53 5.89 6.50
C MET A 135 -17.48 4.85 6.10
N THR A 136 -17.17 4.67 4.83
CA THR A 136 -16.20 3.68 4.31
C THR A 136 -14.80 3.81 4.92
N LYS A 137 -14.02 2.72 4.84
CA LYS A 137 -12.60 2.73 5.26
C LYS A 137 -11.78 3.72 4.42
N ALA A 138 -12.09 3.87 3.14
CA ALA A 138 -11.42 4.81 2.24
C ALA A 138 -11.63 6.26 2.72
N GLU A 139 -12.86 6.65 3.05
CA GLU A 139 -13.16 7.99 3.59
C GLU A 139 -12.41 8.24 4.93
N LEU A 140 -12.23 7.20 5.75
CA LEU A 140 -11.46 7.33 6.99
C LEU A 140 -9.97 7.53 6.73
N VAL A 141 -9.41 6.82 5.75
CA VAL A 141 -8.01 6.97 5.32
C VAL A 141 -7.78 8.37 4.75
N GLU A 142 -8.67 8.87 3.89
CA GLU A 142 -8.61 10.24 3.36
C GLU A 142 -8.65 11.29 4.49
N THR A 143 -9.52 11.08 5.49
CA THR A 143 -9.55 11.94 6.68
C THR A 143 -8.22 11.91 7.44
N PHE A 144 -7.62 10.73 7.60
CA PHE A 144 -6.30 10.61 8.24
C PHE A 144 -5.22 11.29 7.42
N GLU A 145 -5.21 11.13 6.10
CA GLU A 145 -4.25 11.78 5.21
C GLU A 145 -4.28 13.29 5.41
N GLU A 146 -5.44 13.93 5.23
CA GLU A 146 -5.60 15.38 5.39
C GLU A 146 -5.09 15.88 6.75
N ASP A 147 -5.45 15.19 7.82
CA ASP A 147 -5.05 15.56 9.17
C ASP A 147 -3.57 15.28 9.44
N LEU A 148 -3.03 14.16 8.98
CA LEU A 148 -1.64 13.80 9.23
C LEU A 148 -0.67 14.66 8.41
N PHE A 149 -1.05 15.09 7.20
CA PHE A 149 -0.25 16.04 6.40
C PHE A 149 -0.04 17.40 7.09
N THR A 150 -0.82 17.75 8.13
CA THR A 150 -0.56 18.95 8.94
C THR A 150 0.65 18.79 9.88
N LEU A 151 1.12 17.56 10.12
CA LEU A 151 2.25 17.28 11.00
C LEU A 151 3.57 17.46 10.23
N PRO A 152 4.41 18.44 10.60
CA PRO A 152 5.64 18.69 9.86
C PRO A 152 6.66 17.56 10.08
N GLY A 153 7.45 17.29 9.04
CA GLY A 153 8.63 16.42 9.10
C GLY A 153 8.36 14.92 8.95
N ASN A 154 7.14 14.52 8.58
CA ASN A 154 6.80 13.16 8.21
C ASN A 154 6.16 13.14 6.82
N ASN A 155 6.53 12.15 6.03
CA ASN A 155 5.72 11.68 4.92
C ASN A 155 4.99 10.39 5.36
N TYR A 156 3.80 10.17 4.83
CA TYR A 156 2.96 9.04 5.23
C TYR A 156 2.61 8.17 4.04
N GLU A 157 2.69 6.86 4.20
CA GLU A 157 2.19 5.88 3.24
C GLU A 157 1.12 5.03 3.92
N PHE A 158 -0.05 4.93 3.29
CA PHE A 158 -1.20 4.20 3.83
C PHE A 158 -1.37 2.87 3.11
N THR A 159 -1.46 1.79 3.90
CA THR A 159 -1.63 0.44 3.38
C THR A 159 -2.25 -0.45 4.46
N GLN A 160 -2.13 -1.76 4.33
CA GLN A 160 -2.64 -2.75 5.26
C GLN A 160 -1.52 -3.70 5.72
N PRO A 161 -1.56 -4.22 6.96
CA PRO A 161 -0.47 -5.00 7.53
C PRO A 161 0.01 -6.19 6.69
N ILE A 162 -0.91 -7.02 6.16
CA ILE A 162 -0.57 -8.20 5.36
C ILE A 162 -0.19 -7.79 3.94
N GLN A 163 -0.93 -6.86 3.32
CA GLN A 163 -0.62 -6.31 2.00
C GLN A 163 0.79 -5.72 1.94
N MET A 164 1.16 -4.89 2.91
CA MET A 164 2.50 -4.30 3.02
C MET A 164 3.57 -5.39 3.05
N ARG A 165 3.40 -6.41 3.91
CA ARG A 165 4.39 -7.49 4.02
C ARG A 165 4.50 -8.32 2.76
N PHE A 166 3.40 -8.50 2.03
CA PHE A 166 3.39 -9.22 0.76
C PHE A 166 4.08 -8.42 -0.35
N ASN A 167 3.82 -7.11 -0.43
CA ASN A 167 4.46 -6.19 -1.38
C ASN A 167 5.99 -6.18 -1.17
N GLU A 168 6.43 -6.08 0.08
CA GLU A 168 7.84 -6.19 0.45
C GLU A 168 8.46 -7.51 0.01
N LEU A 169 7.79 -8.64 0.26
CA LEU A 169 8.33 -9.97 -0.06
C LEU A 169 8.42 -10.26 -1.56
N ILE A 170 7.49 -9.77 -2.37
CA ILE A 170 7.47 -10.03 -3.81
C ILE A 170 8.38 -9.08 -4.57
N SER A 171 8.21 -7.79 -4.32
CA SER A 171 8.79 -6.76 -5.15
C SER A 171 10.06 -6.17 -4.54
N GLY A 172 10.25 -6.31 -3.23
CA GLY A 172 11.26 -5.57 -2.47
C GLY A 172 10.97 -4.07 -2.37
N VAL A 173 9.78 -3.63 -2.78
CA VAL A 173 9.29 -2.26 -2.71
C VAL A 173 7.99 -2.27 -1.90
N ARG A 174 7.71 -1.21 -1.13
CA ARG A 174 6.59 -1.16 -0.19
C ARG A 174 5.27 -0.69 -0.82
N ALA A 175 5.38 0.09 -1.90
CA ALA A 175 4.25 0.61 -2.66
C ALA A 175 3.64 -0.43 -3.63
N ASP A 176 2.44 -0.14 -4.11
CA ASP A 176 1.72 -0.97 -5.10
C ASP A 176 2.42 -1.02 -6.47
N LEU A 177 3.18 0.02 -6.83
CA LEU A 177 4.03 0.07 -8.03
C LEU A 177 5.41 0.64 -7.69
N GLY A 178 6.46 -0.10 -8.05
CA GLY A 178 7.85 0.34 -7.89
C GLY A 178 8.58 0.46 -9.23
N ILE A 179 9.31 1.57 -9.42
CA ILE A 179 10.18 1.78 -10.58
C ILE A 179 11.63 1.67 -10.11
N LYS A 180 12.35 0.69 -10.65
CA LYS A 180 13.75 0.43 -10.29
C LYS A 180 14.68 0.97 -11.35
N LEU A 181 15.53 1.90 -10.94
CA LEU A 181 16.59 2.47 -11.78
C LEU A 181 17.91 1.77 -11.46
N PHE A 182 18.62 1.30 -12.48
CA PHE A 182 19.89 0.59 -12.33
C PHE A 182 21.00 1.37 -13.03
N GLY A 183 22.13 1.50 -12.35
CA GLY A 183 23.32 2.19 -12.86
C GLY A 183 24.40 2.26 -11.78
N ASP A 184 25.57 2.76 -12.15
CA ASP A 184 26.74 2.79 -11.28
C ASP A 184 26.94 4.13 -10.57
N ASP A 185 26.26 5.19 -11.02
CA ASP A 185 26.43 6.56 -10.55
C ASP A 185 25.17 7.08 -9.84
N LEU A 186 25.27 7.30 -8.53
CA LEU A 186 24.14 7.68 -7.68
C LEU A 186 23.58 9.06 -8.05
N ASP A 187 24.43 10.02 -8.39
CA ASP A 187 24.02 11.37 -8.79
C ASP A 187 23.14 11.33 -10.05
N THR A 188 23.57 10.58 -11.07
CA THR A 188 22.83 10.40 -12.32
C THR A 188 21.51 9.66 -12.08
N LEU A 189 21.52 8.63 -11.21
CA LEU A 189 20.31 7.89 -10.87
C LEU A 189 19.30 8.77 -10.13
N PHE A 190 19.74 9.59 -9.19
CA PHE A 190 18.89 10.51 -8.45
C PHE A 190 18.25 11.57 -9.37
N ALA A 191 19.04 12.17 -10.27
CA ALA A 191 18.53 13.14 -11.24
C ALA A 191 17.48 12.49 -12.16
N SER A 192 17.78 11.30 -12.69
CA SER A 192 16.86 10.57 -13.58
C SER A 192 15.58 10.13 -12.86
N ALA A 193 15.68 9.69 -11.60
CA ALA A 193 14.53 9.33 -10.79
C ALA A 193 13.65 10.56 -10.46
N SER A 194 14.25 11.73 -10.28
CA SER A 194 13.53 13.00 -10.07
C SER A 194 12.75 13.44 -11.32
N ASP A 195 13.34 13.24 -12.51
CA ASP A 195 12.66 13.49 -13.79
C ASP A 195 11.48 12.53 -13.98
N ILE A 196 11.66 11.24 -13.64
CA ILE A 196 10.60 10.22 -13.68
C ILE A 196 9.46 10.59 -12.73
N LEU A 197 9.78 10.98 -11.49
CA LEU A 197 8.79 11.41 -10.50
C LEU A 197 7.96 12.58 -11.04
N SER A 198 8.62 13.57 -11.65
CA SER A 198 7.95 14.74 -12.24
C SER A 198 6.95 14.37 -13.34
N VAL A 199 7.24 13.33 -14.13
CA VAL A 199 6.31 12.82 -15.15
C VAL A 199 5.17 12.03 -14.50
N ILE A 200 5.46 11.14 -13.57
CA ILE A 200 4.47 10.27 -12.94
C ILE A 200 3.43 11.05 -12.15
N SER A 201 3.86 12.10 -11.44
CA SER A 201 2.94 12.98 -10.70
C SER A 201 1.92 13.70 -11.59
N THR A 202 2.08 13.69 -12.92
CA THR A 202 1.08 14.24 -13.87
C THR A 202 0.06 13.21 -14.36
N ILE A 203 0.27 11.92 -14.08
CA ILE A 203 -0.57 10.83 -14.57
C ILE A 203 -1.79 10.69 -13.64
N GLU A 204 -2.98 10.73 -14.22
CA GLU A 204 -4.23 10.49 -13.50
C GLU A 204 -4.24 9.08 -12.88
N GLY A 205 -4.43 9.01 -11.56
CA GLY A 205 -4.40 7.75 -10.79
C GLY A 205 -3.04 7.40 -10.17
N ALA A 206 -1.99 8.17 -10.44
CA ALA A 206 -0.73 8.06 -9.70
C ALA A 206 -0.83 8.86 -8.39
N ASP A 207 -1.33 8.21 -7.34
CA ASP A 207 -1.36 8.79 -6.00
C ASP A 207 -0.05 8.49 -5.25
N ASP A 208 0.33 9.37 -4.33
CA ASP A 208 1.42 9.11 -3.38
C ASP A 208 2.81 8.77 -3.98
N ALA A 209 3.10 9.21 -5.20
CA ALA A 209 4.38 8.96 -5.87
C ALA A 209 5.56 9.61 -5.14
N ARG A 210 6.58 8.82 -4.81
CA ARG A 210 7.76 9.25 -4.02
C ARG A 210 9.05 8.62 -4.54
N LEU A 211 10.16 9.33 -4.30
CA LEU A 211 11.50 8.85 -4.58
C LEU A 211 12.12 8.31 -3.29
N GLU A 212 12.64 7.08 -3.31
CA GLU A 212 13.41 6.55 -2.18
C GLU A 212 14.73 7.31 -2.07
N GLN A 213 14.94 7.95 -0.92
CA GLN A 213 16.11 8.78 -0.71
C GLN A 213 17.33 7.92 -0.36
N VAL A 214 18.34 7.96 -1.22
CA VAL A 214 19.59 7.18 -1.08
C VAL A 214 20.71 7.98 -0.38
N GLU A 215 20.53 9.29 -0.21
CA GLU A 215 21.54 10.20 0.33
C GLU A 215 21.08 10.95 1.59
N GLY A 216 22.01 11.66 2.24
CA GLY A 216 21.68 12.66 3.26
C GLY A 216 21.79 12.18 4.70
N ILE A 217 22.28 10.96 4.96
CA ILE A 217 22.68 10.57 6.32
C ILE A 217 23.98 11.31 6.64
N PRO A 218 24.00 12.23 7.62
CA PRO A 218 25.22 12.93 7.99
C PRO A 218 26.21 11.94 8.64
N ILE A 219 27.38 11.77 8.04
CA ILE A 219 28.45 10.92 8.56
C ILE A 219 29.57 11.79 9.09
N PHE A 220 29.96 11.56 10.36
CA PHE A 220 31.15 12.17 10.92
C PHE A 220 32.39 11.34 10.56
N THR A 221 33.12 11.74 9.53
CA THR A 221 34.31 11.02 9.07
C THR A 221 35.57 11.53 9.77
N VAL A 222 36.20 10.68 10.58
CA VAL A 222 37.54 10.93 11.12
C VAL A 222 38.58 10.37 10.16
N THR A 223 39.29 11.25 9.46
CA THR A 223 40.40 10.84 8.57
C THR A 223 41.74 10.91 9.31
N PRO A 224 42.34 9.77 9.71
CA PRO A 224 43.61 9.78 10.41
C PRO A 224 44.73 10.35 9.53
N LYS A 225 45.63 11.12 10.15
CA LYS A 225 46.85 11.62 9.50
C LYS A 225 48.05 10.84 10.06
N PRO A 226 48.57 9.83 9.34
CA PRO A 226 49.59 8.92 9.88
C PRO A 226 50.83 9.65 10.41
N ASN A 227 51.28 10.66 9.67
CA ASN A 227 52.44 11.48 10.04
C ASN A 227 52.24 12.30 11.33
N GLN A 228 50.99 12.61 11.71
CA GLN A 228 50.70 13.30 12.96
C GLN A 228 50.59 12.29 14.11
N LEU A 229 49.94 11.15 13.88
CA LEU A 229 49.82 10.08 14.88
C LEU A 229 51.20 9.56 15.32
N ALA A 230 52.13 9.39 14.37
CA ALA A 230 53.50 8.96 14.63
C ALA A 230 54.27 9.91 15.57
N ARG A 231 53.95 11.22 15.58
CA ARG A 231 54.58 12.19 16.51
C ARG A 231 54.19 11.97 17.95
N PHE A 232 53.03 11.36 18.18
CA PHE A 232 52.52 11.00 19.49
C PHE A 232 52.76 9.52 19.82
N GLY A 233 53.46 8.78 18.94
CA GLY A 233 53.70 7.34 19.11
C GLY A 233 52.44 6.49 18.97
N LEU A 234 51.39 7.00 18.31
CA LEU A 234 50.12 6.31 18.11
C LEU A 234 50.07 5.67 16.72
N ASP A 235 49.49 4.47 16.64
CA ASP A 235 49.12 3.84 15.38
C ASP A 235 47.65 4.15 15.01
N ILE A 236 47.29 3.89 13.75
CA ILE A 236 45.90 3.99 13.27
C ILE A 236 45.00 3.00 14.02
N ALA A 237 45.51 1.81 14.35
CA ALA A 237 44.80 0.81 15.12
C ALA A 237 44.42 1.32 16.52
N ASP A 238 45.31 2.07 17.19
CA ASP A 238 45.04 2.66 18.50
C ASP A 238 43.90 3.69 18.41
N LEU A 239 43.93 4.54 17.39
CA LEU A 239 42.86 5.53 17.16
C LEU A 239 41.51 4.86 16.89
N GLN A 240 41.48 3.81 16.06
CA GLN A 240 40.25 3.06 15.77
C GLN A 240 39.70 2.38 17.01
N LEU A 241 40.56 1.78 17.84
CA LEU A 241 40.17 1.17 19.09
C LEU A 241 39.54 2.19 20.04
N TRP A 242 40.13 3.38 20.15
CA TRP A 242 39.60 4.44 21.02
C TRP A 242 38.27 5.00 20.53
N LEU A 243 38.12 5.20 19.21
CA LEU A 243 36.86 5.63 18.63
C LEU A 243 35.75 4.60 18.91
N ASN A 244 36.01 3.31 18.67
CA ASN A 244 35.04 2.25 18.93
C ASN A 244 34.66 2.10 20.41
N ALA A 245 35.55 2.43 21.34
CA ALA A 245 35.26 2.35 22.77
C ALA A 245 34.51 3.58 23.30
N ALA A 246 34.59 4.71 22.59
CA ALA A 246 33.99 5.98 22.98
C ALA A 246 32.60 6.23 22.38
N THR A 247 32.27 5.55 21.28
CA THR A 247 30.95 5.57 20.61
C THR A 247 30.17 4.31 20.92
#